data_AF-A0A6A7KJ33-F1
#
_entry.id   AF-A0A6A7KJ33-F1
#
_cell.length_a   1.000
_cell.length_b   1.000
_cell.length_c   1.000
_cell.angle_alpha   90.00
_cell.angle_beta   90.00
_cell.angle_gamma   90.00
#
_symmetry.space_group_name_H-M   'P 1'
#
loop_
_entity.id
_entity.type
_entity.pdbx_description
1 polymer ?
#
loop_
_entity_poly.entity_id
_entity_poly.type
_entity_poly.pdbx_seq_one_letter_code
_entity_poly.pdbx_strand_id
1 'polypeptide(L)'
;MSQLTGEQAAIRDMTRDFVRKEIAPFAADWDRTETVPLDTVYRIGALGLFGVTMPAEWGGSGADFLSYVLAVEELAYGDAGVCNMVCATNSYGFKVRDYGTAEQKERFLKPVASGEEIGCMLLTEPQAGSDAGNLRTRAVRRGDRYVIDGMKTLITSGRSADVAVVLAVTDPEAGKRGISAFLVRTEWPGYKVLRVERKLGHRTNDTCQIALEGLEVPAENMLGRPDEGLKIALSGLDSGRVAVAAQGIGVARAAFDAALAYAQEREAFGKRIFEHQAVAFMLAEMAADIEVARQMCHHAARLKQSGVRCIKEASISKLFASQMCERVCSAAIQVHGGYGFVNDYPVEKLYRDARVFQLYDGTNEVQKILISRELAAGY
;
A
#
# COMPACT_ATOMS: atom_id res chain seq x y z
N MET A 1 -0.30 26.41 -4.95
CA MET A 1 0.34 25.10 -4.67
C MET A 1 1.50 25.38 -3.73
N SER A 2 1.53 24.82 -2.52
CA SER A 2 2.72 24.99 -1.67
C SER A 2 3.90 24.29 -2.33
N GLN A 3 4.98 25.02 -2.57
CA GLN A 3 6.19 24.49 -3.21
C GLN A 3 6.78 23.34 -2.36
N LEU A 4 7.30 22.31 -3.04
CA LEU A 4 8.03 21.23 -2.39
C LEU A 4 9.37 21.76 -1.88
N THR A 5 9.89 21.18 -0.81
CA THR A 5 11.28 21.40 -0.39
C THR A 5 12.24 20.79 -1.43
N GLY A 6 13.51 21.20 -1.39
CA GLY A 6 14.54 20.60 -2.26
C GLY A 6 14.69 19.09 -2.07
N GLU A 7 14.62 18.62 -0.82
CA GLU A 7 14.66 17.20 -0.47
C GLU A 7 13.44 16.43 -1.00
N GLN A 8 12.23 16.96 -0.79
CA GLN A 8 10.99 16.37 -1.33
C GLN A 8 11.03 16.26 -2.86
N ALA A 9 11.52 17.31 -3.54
CA ALA A 9 11.68 17.29 -4.99
C ALA A 9 12.72 16.25 -5.43
N ALA A 10 13.86 16.17 -4.74
CA ALA A 10 14.91 15.20 -5.06
C ALA A 10 14.43 13.74 -4.91
N ILE A 11 13.72 13.40 -3.84
CA ILE A 11 13.17 12.04 -3.63
C ILE A 11 12.13 11.71 -4.70
N ARG A 12 11.23 12.64 -5.02
CA ARG A 12 10.26 12.49 -6.11
C ARG A 12 10.97 12.23 -7.45
N ASP A 13 11.95 13.04 -7.79
CA ASP A 13 12.61 12.99 -9.10
C ASP A 13 13.48 11.73 -9.23
N MET A 14 14.19 11.32 -8.17
CA MET A 14 14.89 10.04 -8.10
C MET A 14 13.93 8.85 -8.32
N THR A 15 12.79 8.85 -7.62
CA THR A 15 11.81 7.77 -7.73
C THR A 15 11.20 7.73 -9.13
N ARG A 16 10.84 8.89 -9.70
CA ARG A 16 10.32 9.02 -11.06
C ARG A 16 11.29 8.49 -12.10
N ASP A 17 12.57 8.85 -11.99
CA ASP A 17 13.59 8.42 -12.95
C ASP A 17 13.81 6.91 -12.90
N PHE A 18 13.81 6.33 -11.70
CA PHE A 18 13.86 4.88 -11.53
C PHE A 18 12.62 4.22 -12.14
N VAL A 19 11.42 4.69 -11.81
CA VAL A 19 10.15 4.16 -12.33
C VAL A 19 10.13 4.13 -13.86
N ARG A 20 10.53 5.23 -14.51
CA ARG A 20 10.54 5.35 -15.97
C ARG A 20 11.49 4.38 -16.66
N LYS A 21 12.58 4.02 -16.00
CA LYS A 21 13.64 3.16 -16.57
C LYS A 21 13.44 1.68 -16.22
N GLU A 22 13.00 1.40 -15.00
CA GLU A 22 13.13 0.08 -14.37
C GLU A 22 11.78 -0.57 -14.04
N ILE A 23 10.65 0.15 -14.16
CA ILE A 23 9.32 -0.36 -13.84
C ILE A 23 8.37 -0.23 -15.04
N ALA A 24 8.09 1.01 -15.48
CA ALA A 24 7.06 1.28 -16.47
C ALA A 24 7.24 0.50 -17.80
N PRO A 25 8.47 0.31 -18.34
CA PRO A 25 8.66 -0.47 -19.56
C PRO A 25 8.30 -1.96 -19.43
N PHE A 26 8.27 -2.51 -18.21
CA PHE A 26 8.10 -3.94 -17.95
C PHE A 26 6.74 -4.29 -17.32
N ALA A 27 6.03 -3.30 -16.77
CA ALA A 27 4.79 -3.49 -16.00
C ALA A 27 3.69 -4.27 -16.74
N ALA A 28 3.54 -4.05 -18.05
CA ALA A 28 2.54 -4.74 -18.86
C ALA A 28 2.84 -6.25 -18.99
N ASP A 29 4.11 -6.61 -19.22
CA ASP A 29 4.51 -8.00 -19.33
C ASP A 29 4.39 -8.71 -17.98
N TRP A 30 4.85 -8.08 -16.90
CA TRP A 30 4.73 -8.63 -15.56
C TRP A 30 3.27 -8.87 -15.14
N ASP A 31 2.33 -7.98 -15.46
CA ASP A 31 0.92 -8.24 -15.18
C ASP A 31 0.39 -9.41 -15.99
N ARG A 32 0.70 -9.48 -17.29
CA ARG A 32 0.25 -10.55 -18.17
C ARG A 32 0.70 -11.93 -17.69
N THR A 33 1.95 -12.03 -17.23
CA THR A 33 2.55 -13.28 -16.74
C THR A 33 2.37 -13.49 -15.23
N GLU A 34 1.72 -12.57 -14.52
CA GLU A 34 1.59 -12.57 -13.06
C GLU A 34 2.95 -12.66 -12.33
N THR A 35 3.96 -12.00 -12.89
CA THR A 35 5.33 -11.99 -12.36
C THR A 35 5.44 -11.01 -11.21
N VAL A 36 5.98 -11.47 -10.08
CA VAL A 36 6.42 -10.62 -8.97
C VAL A 36 7.89 -10.25 -9.21
N PRO A 37 8.23 -9.00 -9.58
CA PRO A 37 9.58 -8.63 -9.99
C PRO A 37 10.48 -8.35 -8.76
N LEU A 38 10.86 -9.39 -8.03
CA LEU A 38 11.59 -9.25 -6.76
C LEU A 38 12.92 -8.52 -6.90
N ASP A 39 13.67 -8.73 -7.98
CA ASP A 39 14.91 -7.97 -8.24
C ASP A 39 14.64 -6.46 -8.28
N THR A 40 13.62 -6.03 -9.01
CA THR A 40 13.19 -4.63 -9.05
C THR A 40 12.74 -4.14 -7.66
N VAL A 41 12.03 -4.96 -6.90
CA VAL A 41 11.58 -4.63 -5.53
C VAL A 41 12.75 -4.43 -4.57
N TYR A 42 13.77 -5.30 -4.60
CA TYR A 42 14.98 -5.11 -3.80
C TYR A 42 15.80 -3.89 -4.25
N ARG A 43 15.84 -3.59 -5.55
CA ARG A 43 16.46 -2.36 -6.06
C ARG A 43 15.73 -1.09 -5.59
N ILE A 44 14.41 -1.14 -5.45
CA ILE A 44 13.62 -0.08 -4.80
C ILE A 44 14.04 0.06 -3.32
N GLY A 45 14.20 -1.06 -2.62
CA GLY A 45 14.74 -1.09 -1.26
C GLY A 45 16.10 -0.41 -1.15
N ALA A 46 17.03 -0.75 -2.05
CA ALA A 46 18.38 -0.18 -2.10
C ALA A 46 18.43 1.33 -2.40
N LEU A 47 17.36 1.91 -2.94
CA LEU A 47 17.20 3.37 -3.07
C LEU A 47 16.74 4.04 -1.75
N GLY A 48 16.54 3.27 -0.68
CA GLY A 48 16.03 3.74 0.61
C GLY A 48 14.51 3.84 0.69
N LEU A 49 13.78 3.32 -0.31
CA LEU A 49 12.32 3.50 -0.39
C LEU A 49 11.52 2.57 0.55
N PHE A 50 12.17 1.60 1.21
CA PHE A 50 11.57 0.83 2.32
C PHE A 50 11.66 1.54 3.67
N GLY A 51 12.56 2.54 3.78
CA GLY A 51 12.90 3.21 5.03
C GLY A 51 12.75 4.73 4.97
N VAL A 52 11.91 5.28 4.07
CA VAL A 52 11.87 6.73 3.79
C VAL A 52 11.69 7.57 5.05
N THR A 53 10.78 7.18 5.94
CA THR A 53 10.53 7.89 7.21
C THR A 53 11.14 7.21 8.44
N MET A 54 12.01 6.22 8.22
CA MET A 54 12.71 5.54 9.30
C MET A 54 13.94 6.36 9.71
N PRO A 55 14.25 6.43 11.02
CA PRO A 55 15.47 7.08 11.47
C PRO A 55 16.73 6.44 10.86
N ALA A 56 17.76 7.26 10.63
CA ALA A 56 19.03 6.81 10.06
C ALA A 56 19.74 5.75 10.93
N GLU A 57 19.60 5.82 12.27
CA GLU A 57 20.11 4.79 13.19
C GLU A 57 19.56 3.38 12.91
N TRP A 58 18.38 3.29 12.30
CA TRP A 58 17.74 2.04 11.91
C TRP A 58 17.84 1.76 10.41
N GLY A 59 18.73 2.44 9.68
CA GLY A 59 18.97 2.21 8.25
C GLY A 59 18.00 2.92 7.30
N GLY A 60 17.17 3.83 7.80
CA GLY A 60 16.29 4.66 6.97
C GLY A 60 16.93 5.94 6.44
N SER A 61 16.18 6.68 5.61
CA SER A 61 16.64 7.98 5.09
C SER A 61 16.29 9.16 5.99
N GLY A 62 15.41 8.98 6.98
CA GLY A 62 14.97 10.04 7.90
C GLY A 62 14.16 11.17 7.23
N ALA A 63 13.70 10.96 6.00
CA ALA A 63 12.94 11.94 5.25
C ALA A 63 11.50 12.07 5.77
N ASP A 64 10.83 13.15 5.38
CA ASP A 64 9.51 13.46 5.91
C ASP A 64 8.38 12.63 5.28
N PHE A 65 7.21 12.67 5.92
CA PHE A 65 6.07 11.86 5.48
C PHE A 65 5.53 12.30 4.11
N LEU A 66 5.67 13.58 3.74
CA LEU A 66 5.32 14.03 2.39
C LEU A 66 6.29 13.44 1.34
N SER A 67 7.57 13.29 1.65
CA SER A 67 8.54 12.63 0.77
C SER A 67 8.19 11.17 0.52
N TYR A 68 7.76 10.45 1.55
CA TYR A 68 7.20 9.10 1.40
C TYR A 68 5.98 9.07 0.49
N VAL A 69 5.03 9.99 0.68
CA VAL A 69 3.82 10.12 -0.15
C VAL A 69 4.17 10.37 -1.61
N LEU A 70 5.14 11.24 -1.89
CA LEU A 70 5.61 11.53 -3.25
C LEU A 70 6.27 10.31 -3.91
N ALA A 71 7.09 9.55 -3.17
CA ALA A 71 7.68 8.31 -3.67
C ALA A 71 6.62 7.26 -4.00
N VAL A 72 5.62 7.08 -3.13
CA VAL A 72 4.48 6.18 -3.37
C VAL A 72 3.71 6.59 -4.63
N GLU A 73 3.48 7.88 -4.82
CA GLU A 73 2.78 8.39 -6.00
C GLU A 73 3.53 8.07 -7.30
N GLU A 74 4.86 8.26 -7.33
CA GLU A 74 5.67 7.94 -8.51
C GLU A 74 5.81 6.43 -8.72
N LEU A 75 5.91 5.62 -7.66
CA LEU A 75 5.94 4.15 -7.78
C LEU A 75 4.63 3.62 -8.37
N ALA A 76 3.48 4.11 -7.90
CA ALA A 76 2.17 3.69 -8.39
C ALA A 76 1.90 4.15 -9.84
N TYR A 77 2.53 5.24 -10.28
CA TYR A 77 2.54 5.62 -11.70
C TYR A 77 3.20 4.55 -12.57
N GLY A 78 4.26 3.92 -12.08
CA GLY A 78 4.95 2.83 -12.77
C GLY A 78 4.16 1.53 -12.73
N ASP A 79 3.90 1.04 -11.52
CA ASP A 79 3.16 -0.19 -11.30
C ASP A 79 2.54 -0.25 -9.89
N ALA A 80 1.21 -0.37 -9.84
CA ALA A 80 0.46 -0.37 -8.59
C ALA A 80 0.74 -1.59 -7.70
N GLY A 81 1.02 -2.75 -8.30
CA GLY A 81 1.28 -3.96 -7.53
C GLY A 81 2.65 -3.94 -6.86
N VAL A 82 3.69 -3.49 -7.57
CA VAL A 82 5.02 -3.23 -7.01
C VAL A 82 4.93 -2.17 -5.91
N CYS A 83 4.24 -1.06 -6.18
CA CYS A 83 4.02 -0.01 -5.18
C CYS A 83 3.37 -0.53 -3.89
N ASN A 84 2.37 -1.41 -4.01
CA ASN A 84 1.70 -2.01 -2.86
C ASN A 84 2.66 -2.87 -2.00
N MET A 85 3.63 -3.57 -2.59
CA MET A 85 4.66 -4.31 -1.82
C MET A 85 5.54 -3.35 -0.99
N VAL A 86 5.91 -2.22 -1.57
CA VAL A 86 6.70 -1.17 -0.90
C VAL A 86 5.91 -0.56 0.26
N CYS A 87 4.63 -0.26 0.05
CA CYS A 87 3.74 0.25 1.10
C CYS A 87 3.53 -0.78 2.23
N ALA A 88 3.33 -2.06 1.90
CA ALA A 88 3.18 -3.12 2.89
C ALA A 88 4.45 -3.28 3.75
N THR A 89 5.62 -3.20 3.11
CA THR A 89 6.94 -3.26 3.78
C THR A 89 7.15 -2.06 4.71
N ASN A 90 6.85 -0.84 4.25
CA ASN A 90 6.89 0.35 5.10
C ASN A 90 5.91 0.25 6.28
N SER A 91 4.70 -0.29 6.05
CA SER A 91 3.69 -0.50 7.08
C SER A 91 4.19 -1.44 8.18
N TYR A 92 4.80 -2.57 7.80
CA TYR A 92 5.52 -3.47 8.72
C TYR A 92 6.57 -2.68 9.52
N GLY A 93 7.44 -1.95 8.83
CA GLY A 93 8.49 -1.17 9.46
C GLY A 93 7.96 -0.15 10.48
N PHE A 94 6.83 0.51 10.19
CA PHE A 94 6.24 1.47 11.13
C PHE A 94 5.82 0.79 12.44
N LYS A 95 5.32 -0.45 12.38
CA LYS A 95 4.95 -1.19 13.59
C LYS A 95 6.16 -1.53 14.43
N VAL A 96 7.23 -2.02 13.81
CA VAL A 96 8.46 -2.37 14.53
C VAL A 96 9.15 -1.11 15.09
N ARG A 97 9.14 0.00 14.35
CA ARG A 97 9.64 1.30 14.84
C ARG A 97 8.91 1.77 16.09
N ASP A 98 7.59 1.72 16.06
CA ASP A 98 6.76 2.33 17.12
C ASP A 98 6.62 1.45 18.37
N TYR A 99 6.70 0.12 18.22
CA TYR A 99 6.40 -0.83 19.29
C TYR A 99 7.53 -1.82 19.62
N GLY A 100 8.60 -1.85 18.83
CA GLY A 100 9.73 -2.75 19.03
C GLY A 100 10.69 -2.30 20.12
N THR A 101 11.34 -3.25 20.79
CA THR A 101 12.52 -2.99 21.62
C THR A 101 13.73 -2.63 20.75
N ALA A 102 14.83 -2.15 21.35
CA ALA A 102 16.06 -1.86 20.60
C ALA A 102 16.60 -3.12 19.90
N GLU A 103 16.57 -4.26 20.56
CA GLU A 103 17.02 -5.55 20.04
C GLU A 103 16.12 -6.03 18.90
N GLN A 104 14.79 -5.83 19.02
CA GLN A 104 13.86 -6.15 17.96
C GLN A 104 14.07 -5.23 16.74
N LYS A 105 14.31 -3.93 16.94
CA LYS A 105 14.60 -3.00 15.84
C LYS A 105 15.89 -3.37 15.11
N GLU A 106 16.94 -3.71 15.84
CA GLU A 106 18.19 -4.16 15.21
C GLU A 106 17.99 -5.42 14.36
N ARG A 107 17.19 -6.39 14.85
CA ARG A 107 16.99 -7.69 14.18
C ARG A 107 15.93 -7.72 13.09
N PHE A 108 14.91 -6.86 13.18
CA PHE A 108 13.69 -6.93 12.36
C PHE A 108 13.34 -5.62 11.65
N LEU A 109 13.77 -4.46 12.16
CA LEU A 109 13.52 -3.18 11.48
C LEU A 109 14.65 -2.81 10.54
N LYS A 110 15.90 -2.94 10.99
CA LYS A 110 17.07 -2.44 10.27
C LYS A 110 17.31 -3.12 8.90
N PRO A 111 17.21 -4.46 8.76
CA PRO A 111 17.28 -5.09 7.44
C PRO A 111 16.15 -4.63 6.51
N VAL A 112 14.95 -4.42 7.04
CA VAL A 112 13.81 -3.94 6.24
C VAL A 112 13.99 -2.49 5.81
N ALA A 113 14.34 -1.59 6.74
CA ALA A 113 14.48 -0.17 6.46
C ALA A 113 15.64 0.14 5.51
N SER A 114 16.71 -0.66 5.55
CA SER A 114 17.86 -0.58 4.64
C SER A 114 17.61 -1.18 3.25
N GLY A 115 16.48 -1.87 3.06
CA GLY A 115 16.10 -2.45 1.77
C GLY A 115 16.55 -3.90 1.55
N GLU A 116 17.16 -4.54 2.56
CA GLU A 116 17.66 -5.92 2.48
C GLU A 116 16.56 -6.97 2.63
N GLU A 117 15.52 -6.69 3.43
CA GLU A 117 14.41 -7.60 3.71
C GLU A 117 13.04 -6.96 3.36
N ILE A 118 12.09 -7.78 2.90
CA ILE A 118 10.70 -7.40 2.63
C ILE A 118 9.84 -7.77 3.84
N GLY A 119 8.98 -6.84 4.28
CA GLY A 119 8.09 -7.03 5.41
C GLY A 119 6.62 -7.21 5.00
N CYS A 120 5.87 -8.04 5.73
CA CYS A 120 4.42 -8.16 5.54
C CYS A 120 3.62 -8.19 6.86
N MET A 121 2.29 -8.00 6.75
CA MET A 121 1.37 -7.93 7.88
C MET A 121 0.33 -9.05 7.78
N LEU A 122 0.23 -9.90 8.81
CA LEU A 122 -0.69 -11.04 8.89
C LEU A 122 -1.84 -10.75 9.87
N LEU A 123 -2.82 -9.96 9.40
CA LEU A 123 -4.02 -9.59 10.17
C LEU A 123 -5.25 -10.42 9.76
N THR A 124 -5.67 -10.26 8.51
CA THR A 124 -6.95 -10.73 7.96
C THR A 124 -7.10 -12.24 7.97
N GLU A 125 -8.29 -12.71 8.33
CA GLU A 125 -8.69 -14.12 8.30
C GLU A 125 -9.95 -14.29 7.46
N PRO A 126 -10.29 -15.51 6.98
CA PRO A 126 -11.47 -15.73 6.14
C PRO A 126 -12.77 -15.16 6.72
N GLN A 127 -12.93 -15.21 8.05
CA GLN A 127 -14.08 -14.67 8.77
C GLN A 127 -13.88 -13.25 9.33
N ALA A 128 -12.66 -12.69 9.26
CA ALA A 128 -12.29 -11.44 9.91
C ALA A 128 -11.52 -10.52 8.96
N GLY A 129 -12.25 -9.62 8.30
CA GLY A 129 -11.74 -8.49 7.52
C GLY A 129 -12.01 -7.16 8.23
N SER A 130 -13.14 -6.53 7.90
CA SER A 130 -13.58 -5.28 8.56
C SER A 130 -13.79 -5.44 10.08
N ASP A 131 -14.21 -6.62 10.53
CA ASP A 131 -14.26 -6.99 11.95
C ASP A 131 -12.93 -7.58 12.42
N ALA A 132 -11.88 -6.77 12.40
CA ALA A 132 -10.51 -7.17 12.72
C ALA A 132 -10.33 -7.67 14.17
N GLY A 133 -11.33 -7.50 15.04
CA GLY A 133 -11.33 -8.03 16.41
C GLY A 133 -11.72 -9.50 16.51
N ASN A 134 -12.26 -10.10 15.46
CA ASN A 134 -12.80 -11.47 15.45
C ASN A 134 -11.79 -12.52 14.94
N LEU A 135 -10.53 -12.41 15.39
CA LEU A 135 -9.46 -13.32 15.00
C LEU A 135 -9.60 -14.69 15.68
N ARG A 136 -9.31 -15.75 14.93
CA ARG A 136 -9.33 -17.15 15.37
C ARG A 136 -7.94 -17.77 15.43
N THR A 137 -6.94 -17.21 14.76
CA THR A 137 -5.54 -17.65 14.94
C THR A 137 -5.16 -17.58 16.43
N ARG A 138 -4.57 -18.65 16.98
CA ARG A 138 -4.22 -18.78 18.40
C ARG A 138 -2.71 -18.80 18.58
N ALA A 139 -2.23 -18.17 19.64
CA ALA A 139 -0.84 -18.25 20.09
C ALA A 139 -0.81 -18.77 21.53
N VAL A 140 -0.37 -20.01 21.72
CA VAL A 140 -0.34 -20.66 23.04
C VAL A 140 1.07 -20.66 23.59
N ARG A 141 1.26 -20.11 24.80
CA ARG A 141 2.57 -20.08 25.45
C ARG A 141 3.02 -21.49 25.86
N ARG A 142 4.26 -21.83 25.52
CA ARG A 142 4.97 -23.07 25.86
C ARG A 142 6.39 -22.71 26.32
N GLY A 143 6.56 -22.51 27.62
CA GLY A 143 7.85 -22.09 28.19
C GLY A 143 8.28 -20.70 27.71
N ASP A 144 9.42 -20.65 27.04
CA ASP A 144 10.02 -19.45 26.43
C ASP A 144 9.53 -19.19 25.00
N ARG A 145 8.55 -19.95 24.49
CA ARG A 145 7.99 -19.81 23.15
C ARG A 145 6.47 -19.67 23.16
N TYR A 146 5.93 -19.23 22.03
CA TYR A 146 4.54 -19.35 21.64
C TYR A 146 4.44 -20.30 20.46
N VAL A 147 3.44 -21.17 20.47
CA VAL A 147 3.06 -22.00 19.33
C VAL A 147 1.85 -21.36 18.69
N ILE A 148 1.97 -20.97 17.42
CA ILE A 148 0.92 -20.27 16.67
C ILE A 148 0.27 -21.21 15.66
N ASP A 149 -1.05 -21.33 15.79
CA ASP A 149 -1.89 -22.13 14.90
C ASP A 149 -3.03 -21.28 14.33
N GLY A 150 -3.22 -21.31 13.02
CA GLY A 150 -4.32 -20.61 12.37
C GLY A 150 -4.12 -20.37 10.89
N MET A 151 -4.93 -19.46 10.36
CA MET A 151 -5.02 -19.21 8.94
C MET A 151 -5.23 -17.73 8.66
N LYS A 152 -4.41 -17.19 7.78
CA LYS A 152 -4.44 -15.81 7.32
C LYS A 152 -4.75 -15.77 5.83
N THR A 153 -5.42 -14.73 5.37
CA THR A 153 -5.84 -14.60 3.98
C THR A 153 -5.64 -13.18 3.49
N LEU A 154 -5.49 -13.02 2.17
CA LEU A 154 -5.26 -11.74 1.51
C LEU A 154 -3.98 -11.03 1.99
N ILE A 155 -2.91 -11.80 2.22
CA ILE A 155 -1.64 -11.28 2.73
C ILE A 155 -0.77 -10.82 1.57
N THR A 156 -0.68 -9.51 1.38
CA THR A 156 0.27 -8.88 0.45
C THR A 156 1.70 -9.32 0.80
N SER A 157 2.46 -9.73 -0.20
CA SER A 157 3.84 -10.24 -0.05
C SER A 157 3.96 -11.49 0.83
N GLY A 158 2.87 -12.22 1.10
CA GLY A 158 2.90 -13.37 2.01
C GLY A 158 3.82 -14.52 1.57
N ARG A 159 4.18 -14.61 0.27
CA ARG A 159 5.20 -15.54 -0.22
C ARG A 159 6.58 -14.88 -0.32
N SER A 160 6.61 -13.61 -0.68
CA SER A 160 7.86 -12.90 -1.04
C SER A 160 8.51 -12.16 0.12
N ALA A 161 7.82 -11.98 1.24
CA ALA A 161 8.37 -11.32 2.42
C ALA A 161 9.34 -12.23 3.16
N ASP A 162 10.35 -11.65 3.78
CA ASP A 162 11.34 -12.31 4.63
C ASP A 162 10.88 -12.32 6.10
N VAL A 163 10.21 -11.24 6.51
CA VAL A 163 9.72 -11.04 7.87
C VAL A 163 8.26 -10.63 7.90
N ALA A 164 7.58 -10.93 9.01
CA ALA A 164 6.18 -10.59 9.18
C ALA A 164 5.78 -10.23 10.61
N VAL A 165 4.73 -9.40 10.73
CA VAL A 165 3.99 -9.23 11.99
C VAL A 165 2.74 -10.09 11.93
N VAL A 166 2.62 -11.06 12.82
CA VAL A 166 1.47 -11.95 12.95
C VAL A 166 0.59 -11.51 14.11
N LEU A 167 -0.71 -11.34 13.85
CA LEU A 167 -1.71 -11.09 14.89
C LEU A 167 -2.38 -12.41 15.28
N ALA A 168 -2.33 -12.75 16.57
CA ALA A 168 -2.90 -13.98 17.09
C ALA A 168 -3.52 -13.75 18.47
N VAL A 169 -4.57 -14.52 18.79
CA VAL A 169 -5.24 -14.48 20.10
C VAL A 169 -4.39 -15.23 21.12
N THR A 170 -3.96 -14.51 22.14
CA THR A 170 -3.24 -15.02 23.33
C THR A 170 -4.17 -15.27 24.50
N ASP A 171 -5.24 -14.48 24.63
CA ASP A 171 -6.28 -14.64 25.65
C ASP A 171 -7.68 -14.68 25.01
N PRO A 172 -8.25 -15.87 24.78
CA PRO A 172 -9.60 -16.00 24.20
C PRO A 172 -10.71 -15.37 25.05
N GLU A 173 -10.55 -15.32 26.38
CA GLU A 173 -11.58 -14.82 27.30
C GLU A 173 -11.63 -13.28 27.31
N ALA A 174 -10.53 -12.62 26.97
CA ALA A 174 -10.48 -11.15 26.83
C ALA A 174 -11.09 -10.62 25.52
N GLY A 175 -11.57 -11.50 24.64
CA GLY A 175 -12.15 -11.14 23.34
C GLY A 175 -11.18 -10.32 22.49
N LYS A 176 -11.64 -9.20 21.90
CA LYS A 176 -10.78 -8.32 21.07
C LYS A 176 -9.58 -7.72 21.79
N ARG A 177 -9.56 -7.76 23.13
CA ARG A 177 -8.41 -7.31 23.92
C ARG A 177 -7.35 -8.40 24.03
N GLY A 178 -7.68 -9.68 23.91
CA GLY A 178 -6.71 -10.76 24.04
C GLY A 178 -5.89 -11.08 22.78
N ILE A 179 -5.66 -10.08 21.92
CA ILE A 179 -4.91 -10.23 20.67
C ILE A 179 -3.51 -9.66 20.88
N SER A 180 -2.48 -10.43 20.56
CA SER A 180 -1.07 -10.01 20.59
C SER A 180 -0.46 -9.99 19.18
N ALA A 181 0.67 -9.29 19.04
CA ALA A 181 1.44 -9.20 17.80
C ALA A 181 2.81 -9.89 17.97
N PHE A 182 3.27 -10.58 16.93
CA PHE A 182 4.50 -11.36 16.94
C PHE A 182 5.36 -11.08 15.71
N LEU A 183 6.66 -10.88 15.91
CA LEU A 183 7.66 -10.80 14.84
C LEU A 183 8.10 -12.21 14.44
N VAL A 184 7.95 -12.56 13.17
CA VAL A 184 8.28 -13.89 12.64
C VAL A 184 9.13 -13.77 11.39
N ARG A 185 9.98 -14.78 11.13
CA ARG A 185 10.57 -14.98 9.80
C ARG A 185 9.69 -15.93 9.00
N THR A 186 9.50 -15.65 7.73
CA THR A 186 8.61 -16.43 6.85
C THR A 186 9.21 -17.78 6.45
N GLU A 187 10.52 -17.94 6.60
CA GLU A 187 11.26 -19.20 6.41
C GLU A 187 11.11 -20.19 7.58
N TRP A 188 10.56 -19.76 8.72
CA TRP A 188 10.47 -20.62 9.91
C TRP A 188 9.50 -21.79 9.70
N PRO A 189 9.83 -22.99 10.21
CA PRO A 189 8.93 -24.13 10.18
C PRO A 189 7.56 -23.79 10.78
N GLY A 190 6.51 -24.07 10.03
CA GLY A 190 5.12 -23.75 10.41
C GLY A 190 4.53 -22.56 9.67
N TYR A 191 5.31 -21.71 9.02
CA TYR A 191 4.81 -20.71 8.07
C TYR A 191 4.64 -21.36 6.69
N LYS A 192 3.40 -21.52 6.22
CA LYS A 192 3.10 -22.21 4.96
C LYS A 192 2.26 -21.35 4.02
N VAL A 193 2.80 -21.06 2.85
CA VAL A 193 2.04 -20.46 1.74
C VAL A 193 1.15 -21.54 1.14
N LEU A 194 -0.15 -21.48 1.43
CA LEU A 194 -1.12 -22.45 0.89
C LEU A 194 -1.49 -22.14 -0.55
N ARG A 195 -1.67 -20.86 -0.86
CA ARG A 195 -2.12 -20.40 -2.16
C ARG A 195 -1.69 -18.95 -2.41
N VAL A 196 -1.32 -18.68 -3.66
CA VAL A 196 -1.23 -17.32 -4.21
C VAL A 196 -2.54 -17.03 -4.94
N GLU A 197 -3.22 -15.93 -4.57
CA GLU A 197 -4.52 -15.56 -5.10
C GLU A 197 -4.44 -15.06 -6.55
N ARG A 198 -5.42 -15.45 -7.37
CA ARG A 198 -5.63 -14.89 -8.71
C ARG A 198 -6.55 -13.68 -8.59
N LYS A 199 -6.06 -12.51 -9.00
CA LYS A 199 -6.69 -11.21 -8.73
C LYS A 199 -7.09 -10.51 -10.02
N LEU A 200 -8.04 -9.57 -9.90
CA LEU A 200 -8.43 -8.66 -10.99
C LEU A 200 -7.24 -7.80 -11.46
N GLY A 201 -6.60 -7.10 -10.52
CA GLY A 201 -5.42 -6.27 -10.73
C GLY A 201 -4.36 -6.54 -9.68
N HIS A 202 -3.30 -5.72 -9.67
CA HIS A 202 -2.15 -5.84 -8.79
C HIS A 202 -1.48 -7.23 -8.94
N ARG A 203 -1.43 -7.75 -10.17
CA ARG A 203 -0.93 -9.10 -10.49
C ARG A 203 0.60 -9.20 -10.42
N THR A 204 1.27 -8.05 -10.26
CA THR A 204 2.72 -7.91 -10.05
C THR A 204 3.15 -7.99 -8.59
N ASN A 205 2.22 -8.25 -7.65
CA ASN A 205 2.54 -8.71 -6.30
C ASN A 205 1.84 -10.01 -5.98
N ASP A 206 2.43 -10.81 -5.11
CA ASP A 206 1.73 -11.95 -4.53
C ASP A 206 0.79 -11.50 -3.41
N THR A 207 -0.38 -12.11 -3.38
CA THR A 207 -1.32 -12.01 -2.26
C THR A 207 -1.66 -13.42 -1.86
N CYS A 208 -1.41 -13.76 -0.61
CA CYS A 208 -1.35 -15.16 -0.22
C CYS A 208 -2.37 -15.51 0.86
N GLN A 209 -2.77 -16.77 0.83
CA GLN A 209 -3.34 -17.47 1.95
C GLN A 209 -2.21 -18.21 2.68
N ILE A 210 -2.08 -17.96 3.97
CA ILE A 210 -0.99 -18.47 4.81
C ILE A 210 -1.59 -19.34 5.91
N ALA A 211 -1.12 -20.58 6.05
CA ALA A 211 -1.34 -21.39 7.23
C ALA A 211 -0.16 -21.21 8.20
N LEU A 212 -0.51 -21.09 9.47
CA LEU A 212 0.42 -21.17 10.59
C LEU A 212 0.14 -22.51 11.27
N GLU A 213 1.04 -23.47 11.12
CA GLU A 213 0.87 -24.84 11.59
C GLU A 213 1.96 -25.16 12.61
N GLY A 214 1.64 -25.04 13.90
CA GLY A 214 2.60 -25.22 14.98
C GLY A 214 3.80 -24.28 14.87
N LEU A 215 3.62 -23.06 14.35
CA LEU A 215 4.72 -22.11 14.19
C LEU A 215 5.27 -21.70 15.56
N GLU A 216 6.51 -22.07 15.85
CA GLU A 216 7.17 -21.72 17.10
C GLU A 216 7.83 -20.35 17.02
N VAL A 217 7.41 -19.44 17.91
CA VAL A 217 7.91 -18.07 17.99
C VAL A 217 8.51 -17.83 19.38
N PRO A 218 9.77 -17.38 19.51
CA PRO A 218 10.33 -17.01 20.80
C PRO A 218 9.49 -15.95 21.52
N ALA A 219 9.35 -16.03 22.84
CA ALA A 219 8.51 -15.11 23.60
C ALA A 219 9.01 -13.66 23.52
N GLU A 220 10.32 -13.45 23.35
CA GLU A 220 10.93 -12.14 23.13
C GLU A 220 10.60 -11.53 21.77
N ASN A 221 10.01 -12.30 20.84
CA ASN A 221 9.52 -11.81 19.56
C ASN A 221 8.10 -11.24 19.62
N MET A 222 7.48 -11.18 20.79
CA MET A 222 6.24 -10.42 20.99
C MET A 222 6.50 -8.92 20.74
N LEU A 223 5.77 -8.33 19.81
CA LEU A 223 5.85 -6.90 19.49
C LEU A 223 4.91 -6.12 20.42
N GLY A 224 5.46 -5.18 21.18
CA GLY A 224 4.72 -4.47 22.23
C GLY A 224 4.39 -5.36 23.43
N ARG A 225 3.36 -4.98 24.21
CA ARG A 225 2.93 -5.77 25.37
C ARG A 225 1.92 -6.85 24.96
N PRO A 226 1.75 -7.91 25.77
CA PRO A 226 0.63 -8.82 25.62
C PRO A 226 -0.68 -8.03 25.47
N ASP A 227 -1.57 -8.53 24.61
CA ASP A 227 -2.93 -8.03 24.44
C ASP A 227 -3.02 -6.63 23.76
N GLU A 228 -1.90 -6.09 23.28
CA GLU A 228 -1.86 -4.84 22.50
C GLU A 228 -1.90 -5.06 20.98
N GLY A 229 -1.95 -6.29 20.49
CA GLY A 229 -1.82 -6.64 19.07
C GLY A 229 -2.84 -5.94 18.17
N LEU A 230 -4.12 -5.86 18.57
CA LEU A 230 -5.12 -5.13 17.79
C LEU A 230 -4.85 -3.62 17.75
N LYS A 231 -4.40 -3.03 18.87
CA LYS A 231 -3.98 -1.62 18.94
C LYS A 231 -2.78 -1.37 18.02
N ILE A 232 -1.81 -2.28 18.00
CA ILE A 232 -0.63 -2.20 17.11
C ILE A 232 -1.05 -2.33 15.65
N ALA A 233 -1.92 -3.28 15.30
CA ALA A 233 -2.39 -3.45 13.93
C ALA A 233 -3.11 -2.17 13.42
N LEU A 234 -3.98 -1.59 14.24
CA LEU A 234 -4.79 -0.42 13.88
C LEU A 234 -4.08 0.93 14.10
N SER A 235 -2.86 0.94 14.66
CA SER A 235 -2.09 2.18 14.80
C SER A 235 -1.66 2.72 13.44
N GLY A 236 -1.49 4.03 13.28
CA GLY A 236 -0.97 4.58 12.04
C GLY A 236 -1.83 4.35 10.78
N LEU A 237 -3.10 3.93 10.92
CA LEU A 237 -4.01 3.77 9.77
C LEU A 237 -4.18 5.05 8.95
N ASP A 238 -4.02 6.23 9.57
CA ASP A 238 -4.03 7.49 8.84
C ASP A 238 -2.89 7.56 7.82
N SER A 239 -1.69 7.07 8.18
CA SER A 239 -0.57 6.99 7.26
C SER A 239 -0.85 6.02 6.10
N GLY A 240 -1.45 4.86 6.40
CA GLY A 240 -1.87 3.89 5.38
C GLY A 240 -2.90 4.48 4.41
N ARG A 241 -3.92 5.17 4.92
CA ARG A 241 -4.95 5.84 4.10
C ARG A 241 -4.34 6.88 3.16
N VAL A 242 -3.43 7.72 3.65
CA VAL A 242 -2.74 8.72 2.80
C VAL A 242 -1.86 8.02 1.76
N ALA A 243 -1.18 6.93 2.11
CA ALA A 243 -0.41 6.14 1.14
C ALA A 243 -1.30 5.54 0.05
N VAL A 244 -2.46 4.99 0.39
CA VAL A 244 -3.43 4.48 -0.60
C VAL A 244 -3.98 5.60 -1.49
N ALA A 245 -4.21 6.79 -0.93
CA ALA A 245 -4.60 7.94 -1.73
C ALA A 245 -3.51 8.29 -2.77
N ALA A 246 -2.24 8.30 -2.34
CA ALA A 246 -1.10 8.52 -3.22
C ALA A 246 -0.98 7.44 -4.32
N GLN A 247 -1.24 6.17 -3.99
CA GLN A 247 -1.29 5.09 -4.98
C GLN A 247 -2.35 5.35 -6.05
N GLY A 248 -3.59 5.67 -5.63
CA GLY A 248 -4.67 5.98 -6.55
C GLY A 248 -4.36 7.18 -7.46
N ILE A 249 -3.70 8.20 -6.91
CA ILE A 249 -3.23 9.37 -7.67
C ILE A 249 -2.18 8.96 -8.71
N GLY A 250 -1.19 8.15 -8.35
CA GLY A 250 -0.15 7.68 -9.26
C GLY A 250 -0.72 6.92 -10.46
N VAL A 251 -1.62 5.96 -10.19
CA VAL A 251 -2.33 5.19 -11.23
C VAL A 251 -3.18 6.09 -12.12
N ALA A 252 -3.93 7.03 -11.53
CA ALA A 252 -4.74 7.99 -12.27
C ALA A 252 -3.90 8.87 -13.20
N ARG A 253 -2.73 9.32 -12.74
CA ARG A 253 -1.78 10.07 -13.57
C ARG A 253 -1.26 9.25 -14.73
N ALA A 254 -0.91 7.98 -14.53
CA ALA A 254 -0.46 7.11 -15.61
C ALA A 254 -1.56 6.90 -16.66
N ALA A 255 -2.81 6.72 -16.21
CA ALA A 255 -3.96 6.56 -17.11
C ALA A 255 -4.25 7.86 -17.89
N PHE A 256 -4.17 9.01 -17.23
CA PHE A 256 -4.31 10.31 -17.86
C PHE A 256 -3.21 10.58 -18.90
N ASP A 257 -1.94 10.35 -18.57
CA ASP A 257 -0.82 10.57 -19.50
C ASP A 257 -0.95 9.68 -20.73
N ALA A 258 -1.31 8.40 -20.57
CA ALA A 258 -1.57 7.49 -21.68
C ALA A 258 -2.73 7.97 -22.56
N ALA A 259 -3.84 8.39 -21.95
CA ALA A 259 -5.00 8.90 -22.68
C ALA A 259 -4.70 10.20 -23.43
N LEU A 260 -3.96 11.13 -22.81
CA LEU A 260 -3.56 12.39 -23.42
C LEU A 260 -2.63 12.16 -24.61
N ALA A 261 -1.61 11.32 -24.46
CA ALA A 261 -0.69 10.97 -25.54
C ALA A 261 -1.45 10.35 -26.73
N TYR A 262 -2.28 9.34 -26.47
CA TYR A 262 -3.10 8.73 -27.51
C TYR A 262 -4.03 9.74 -28.19
N ALA A 263 -4.64 10.65 -27.43
CA ALA A 263 -5.53 11.66 -27.98
C ALA A 263 -4.84 12.68 -28.89
N GLN A 264 -3.55 12.96 -28.64
CA GLN A 264 -2.73 13.86 -29.43
C GLN A 264 -2.16 13.23 -30.70
N GLU A 265 -2.12 11.90 -30.78
CA GLU A 265 -1.59 11.16 -31.93
C GLU A 265 -2.69 10.58 -32.83
N ARG A 266 -3.76 10.04 -32.22
CA ARG A 266 -4.82 9.35 -32.96
C ARG A 266 -5.66 10.35 -33.75
N GLU A 267 -5.85 10.09 -35.04
CA GLU A 267 -6.77 10.83 -35.90
C GLU A 267 -8.10 10.11 -36.11
N ALA A 268 -9.19 10.88 -36.13
CA ALA A 268 -10.50 10.44 -36.57
C ALA A 268 -11.27 11.63 -37.15
N PHE A 269 -11.97 11.40 -38.26
CA PHE A 269 -12.69 12.46 -38.98
C PHE A 269 -11.78 13.63 -39.42
N GLY A 270 -10.55 13.29 -39.86
CA GLY A 270 -9.61 14.25 -40.46
C GLY A 270 -8.86 15.17 -39.50
N LYS A 271 -8.90 14.91 -38.19
CA LYS A 271 -8.15 15.65 -37.17
C LYS A 271 -7.81 14.77 -35.97
N ARG A 272 -6.91 15.23 -35.09
CA ARG A 272 -6.55 14.50 -33.87
C ARG A 272 -7.76 14.40 -32.96
N ILE A 273 -7.91 13.30 -32.23
CA ILE A 273 -9.11 13.12 -31.40
C ILE A 273 -9.18 14.12 -30.24
N PHE A 274 -8.04 14.64 -29.79
CA PHE A 274 -7.97 15.76 -28.85
C PHE A 274 -8.73 17.02 -29.35
N GLU A 275 -8.81 17.24 -30.67
CA GLU A 275 -9.50 18.38 -31.25
C GLU A 275 -11.03 18.20 -31.29
N HIS A 276 -11.55 17.05 -30.88
CA HIS A 276 -12.98 16.85 -30.65
C HIS A 276 -13.31 17.30 -29.23
N GLN A 277 -14.20 18.29 -29.09
CA GLN A 277 -14.50 18.94 -27.82
C GLN A 277 -14.88 17.97 -26.69
N ALA A 278 -15.61 16.90 -27.01
CA ALA A 278 -15.98 15.88 -26.03
C ALA A 278 -14.76 15.16 -25.41
N VAL A 279 -13.72 14.87 -26.21
CA VAL A 279 -12.47 14.26 -25.73
C VAL A 279 -11.67 15.27 -24.92
N ALA A 280 -11.57 16.52 -25.39
CA ALA A 280 -10.88 17.58 -24.68
C ALA A 280 -11.50 17.86 -23.29
N PHE A 281 -12.84 17.84 -23.19
CA PHE A 281 -13.55 17.99 -21.92
C PHE A 281 -13.27 16.83 -20.96
N MET A 282 -13.31 15.59 -21.45
CA MET A 282 -12.97 14.41 -20.64
C MET A 282 -11.55 14.51 -20.06
N LEU A 283 -10.57 14.91 -20.87
CA LEU A 283 -9.19 15.10 -20.41
C LEU A 283 -9.07 16.26 -19.41
N ALA A 284 -9.80 17.36 -19.62
CA ALA A 284 -9.82 18.49 -18.70
C ALA A 284 -10.40 18.10 -17.32
N GLU A 285 -11.49 17.33 -17.31
CA GLU A 285 -12.10 16.80 -16.09
C GLU A 285 -11.14 15.86 -15.35
N MET A 286 -10.49 14.92 -16.06
CA MET A 286 -9.49 14.03 -15.48
C MET A 286 -8.35 14.82 -14.80
N ALA A 287 -7.81 15.84 -15.48
CA ALA A 287 -6.74 16.66 -14.95
C ALA A 287 -7.15 17.43 -13.68
N ALA A 288 -8.36 18.01 -13.68
CA ALA A 288 -8.89 18.73 -12.52
C ALA A 288 -9.10 17.81 -11.30
N ASP A 289 -9.68 16.63 -11.54
CA ASP A 289 -9.94 15.62 -10.52
C ASP A 289 -8.63 15.12 -9.86
N ILE A 290 -7.60 14.86 -10.66
CA ILE A 290 -6.27 14.47 -10.17
C ILE A 290 -5.67 15.57 -9.30
N GLU A 291 -5.71 16.83 -9.75
CA GLU A 291 -5.11 17.94 -9.02
C GLU A 291 -5.78 18.16 -7.65
N VAL A 292 -7.12 18.06 -7.59
CA VAL A 292 -7.87 18.14 -6.32
C VAL A 292 -7.46 17.01 -5.37
N ALA A 293 -7.35 15.77 -5.87
CA ALA A 293 -6.92 14.63 -5.06
C ALA A 293 -5.49 14.82 -4.51
N ARG A 294 -4.58 15.33 -5.34
CA ARG A 294 -3.19 15.63 -4.95
C ARG A 294 -3.12 16.66 -3.84
N GLN A 295 -3.85 17.77 -3.96
CA GLN A 295 -3.85 18.82 -2.93
C GLN A 295 -4.38 18.28 -1.59
N MET A 296 -5.45 17.49 -1.62
CA MET A 296 -6.01 16.87 -0.40
C MET A 296 -5.04 15.86 0.24
N CYS A 297 -4.39 15.02 -0.58
CA CYS A 297 -3.39 14.04 -0.12
C CYS A 297 -2.18 14.73 0.51
N HIS A 298 -1.61 15.75 -0.16
CA HIS A 298 -0.49 16.51 0.37
C HIS A 298 -0.85 17.27 1.65
N HIS A 299 -2.08 17.80 1.74
CA HIS A 299 -2.56 18.45 2.96
C HIS A 299 -2.60 17.47 4.14
N ALA A 300 -3.21 16.29 3.97
CA ALA A 300 -3.25 15.25 4.98
C ALA A 300 -1.83 14.79 5.40
N ALA A 301 -0.92 14.65 4.43
CA ALA A 301 0.47 14.29 4.69
C ALA A 301 1.19 15.33 5.57
N ARG A 302 0.99 16.63 5.29
CA ARG A 302 1.60 17.71 6.08
C ARG A 302 1.04 17.78 7.50
N LEU A 303 -0.26 17.60 7.69
CA LEU A 303 -0.87 17.52 9.02
C LEU A 303 -0.29 16.35 9.82
N LYS A 304 -0.14 15.19 9.17
CA LYS A 304 0.46 14.02 9.80
C LYS A 304 1.90 14.29 10.25
N GLN A 305 2.70 14.90 9.36
CA GLN A 305 4.08 15.28 9.62
C GLN A 305 4.22 16.27 10.78
N SER A 306 3.30 17.22 10.92
CA SER A 306 3.31 18.19 12.02
C SER A 306 2.73 17.65 13.34
N GLY A 307 2.39 16.36 13.41
CA GLY A 307 1.81 15.73 14.60
C GLY A 307 0.36 16.15 14.86
N VAL A 308 -0.29 16.85 13.92
CA VAL A 308 -1.69 17.24 14.03
C VAL A 308 -2.57 16.03 13.73
N ARG A 309 -3.56 15.76 14.59
CA ARG A 309 -4.55 14.71 14.35
C ARG A 309 -5.26 14.99 13.02
N CYS A 310 -5.26 14.01 12.12
CA CYS A 310 -5.73 14.18 10.74
C CYS A 310 -6.58 13.01 10.23
N ILE A 311 -7.36 12.37 11.12
CA ILE A 311 -8.15 11.17 10.75
C ILE A 311 -9.16 11.50 9.65
N LYS A 312 -9.86 12.64 9.79
CA LYS A 312 -10.84 13.12 8.82
C LYS A 312 -10.18 13.39 7.47
N GLU A 313 -9.07 14.14 7.45
CA GLU A 313 -8.35 14.52 6.24
C GLU A 313 -7.76 13.30 5.51
N ALA A 314 -7.17 12.37 6.25
CA ALA A 314 -6.69 11.11 5.69
C ALA A 314 -7.83 10.26 5.09
N SER A 315 -8.97 10.20 5.77
CA SER A 315 -10.15 9.45 5.30
C SER A 315 -10.79 10.09 4.06
N ILE A 316 -10.92 11.42 4.03
CA ILE A 316 -11.40 12.17 2.85
C ILE A 316 -10.45 11.96 1.68
N SER A 317 -9.14 12.07 1.90
CA SER A 317 -8.13 11.88 0.86
C SER A 317 -8.24 10.50 0.22
N LYS A 318 -8.28 9.43 1.03
CA LYS A 318 -8.40 8.05 0.52
C LYS A 318 -9.73 7.81 -0.20
N LEU A 319 -10.84 8.28 0.36
CA LEU A 319 -12.16 8.14 -0.25
C LEU A 319 -12.21 8.81 -1.63
N PHE A 320 -11.81 10.07 -1.70
CA PHE A 320 -11.85 10.83 -2.95
C PHE A 320 -10.89 10.27 -3.99
N ALA A 321 -9.62 10.04 -3.62
CA ALA A 321 -8.59 9.57 -4.56
C ALA A 321 -8.92 8.19 -5.14
N SER A 322 -9.46 7.27 -4.34
CA SER A 322 -9.80 5.92 -4.82
C SER A 322 -10.99 5.90 -5.80
N GLN A 323 -11.99 6.76 -5.60
CA GLN A 323 -13.11 6.91 -6.53
C GLN A 323 -12.71 7.66 -7.79
N MET A 324 -11.92 8.73 -7.64
CA MET A 324 -11.35 9.48 -8.74
C MET A 324 -10.50 8.59 -9.64
N CYS A 325 -9.63 7.77 -9.06
CA CYS A 325 -8.76 6.86 -9.80
C CYS A 325 -9.55 5.93 -10.73
N GLU A 326 -10.64 5.32 -10.24
CA GLU A 326 -11.51 4.48 -11.08
C GLU A 326 -12.19 5.25 -12.21
N ARG A 327 -12.71 6.47 -11.92
CA ARG A 327 -13.31 7.33 -12.96
C ARG A 327 -12.31 7.72 -14.04
N VAL A 328 -11.11 8.14 -13.65
CA VAL A 328 -10.03 8.53 -14.57
C VAL A 328 -9.59 7.33 -15.40
N CYS A 329 -9.38 6.16 -14.81
CA CYS A 329 -8.98 4.97 -15.58
C CYS A 329 -10.08 4.51 -16.55
N SER A 330 -11.35 4.59 -16.15
CA SER A 330 -12.50 4.30 -17.02
C SER A 330 -12.57 5.28 -18.20
N ALA A 331 -12.41 6.57 -17.94
CA ALA A 331 -12.33 7.60 -18.97
C ALA A 331 -11.14 7.38 -19.93
N ALA A 332 -9.98 6.97 -19.39
CA ALA A 332 -8.80 6.68 -20.22
C ALA A 332 -9.05 5.53 -21.21
N ILE A 333 -9.77 4.47 -20.81
CA ILE A 333 -10.25 3.42 -21.73
C ILE A 333 -11.16 4.03 -22.79
N GLN A 334 -12.10 4.88 -22.38
CA GLN A 334 -13.05 5.52 -23.29
C GLN A 334 -12.37 6.40 -24.35
N VAL A 335 -11.30 7.12 -23.99
CA VAL A 335 -10.47 7.91 -24.93
C VAL A 335 -9.78 7.01 -25.96
N HIS A 336 -9.30 5.84 -25.54
CA HIS A 336 -8.69 4.86 -26.45
C HIS A 336 -9.71 4.11 -27.33
N GLY A 337 -11.00 4.13 -26.94
CA GLY A 337 -12.05 3.38 -27.62
C GLY A 337 -11.79 1.88 -27.57
N GLY A 338 -11.99 1.18 -28.68
CA GLY A 338 -11.76 -0.27 -28.76
C GLY A 338 -10.34 -0.70 -28.38
N TYR A 339 -9.34 0.15 -28.62
CA TYR A 339 -7.95 -0.13 -28.26
C TYR A 339 -7.70 -0.07 -26.76
N GLY A 340 -8.54 0.63 -26.00
CA GLY A 340 -8.46 0.67 -24.55
C GLY A 340 -8.95 -0.61 -23.87
N PHE A 341 -9.59 -1.51 -24.62
CA PHE A 341 -10.12 -2.77 -24.11
C PHE A 341 -9.16 -3.96 -24.32
N VAL A 342 -8.14 -3.80 -25.17
CA VAL A 342 -7.14 -4.83 -25.43
C VAL A 342 -5.85 -4.53 -24.66
N ASN A 343 -5.11 -5.57 -24.32
CA ASN A 343 -3.93 -5.50 -23.46
C ASN A 343 -2.65 -5.03 -24.18
N ASP A 344 -2.76 -4.53 -25.42
CA ASP A 344 -1.69 -3.82 -26.11
C ASP A 344 -1.49 -2.40 -25.55
N TYR A 345 -2.50 -1.85 -24.86
CA TYR A 345 -2.47 -0.52 -24.25
C TYR A 345 -2.55 -0.64 -22.72
N PRO A 346 -1.89 0.25 -21.96
CA PRO A 346 -1.76 0.10 -20.51
C PRO A 346 -3.05 0.40 -19.73
N VAL A 347 -4.03 1.08 -20.35
CA VAL A 347 -5.20 1.64 -19.64
C VAL A 347 -6.14 0.59 -19.06
N GLU A 348 -6.22 -0.60 -19.66
CA GLU A 348 -7.04 -1.70 -19.13
C GLU A 348 -6.47 -2.23 -17.80
N LYS A 349 -5.15 -2.40 -17.74
CA LYS A 349 -4.44 -2.82 -16.53
C LYS A 349 -4.64 -1.79 -15.42
N LEU A 350 -4.44 -0.50 -15.73
CA LEU A 350 -4.61 0.58 -14.76
C LEU A 350 -6.04 0.63 -14.20
N TYR A 351 -7.05 0.36 -15.02
CA TYR A 351 -8.44 0.25 -14.56
C TYR A 351 -8.65 -0.95 -13.62
N ARG A 352 -8.10 -2.13 -13.96
CA ARG A 352 -8.14 -3.31 -13.08
C ARG A 352 -7.46 -3.04 -11.74
N ASP A 353 -6.31 -2.35 -11.76
CA ASP A 353 -5.54 -1.98 -10.59
C ASP A 353 -6.31 -0.97 -9.70
N ALA A 354 -6.94 0.03 -10.30
CA ALA A 354 -7.69 1.07 -9.58
C ALA A 354 -8.77 0.51 -8.64
N ARG A 355 -9.37 -0.63 -8.99
CA ARG A 355 -10.53 -1.16 -8.27
C ARG A 355 -10.24 -1.50 -6.81
N VAL A 356 -9.04 -2.00 -6.49
CA VAL A 356 -8.72 -2.48 -5.13
C VAL A 356 -8.57 -1.34 -4.13
N PHE A 357 -8.25 -0.12 -4.60
CA PHE A 357 -8.09 1.05 -3.73
C PHE A 357 -9.35 1.41 -2.96
N GLN A 358 -10.53 1.02 -3.43
CA GLN A 358 -11.78 1.25 -2.70
C GLN A 358 -12.07 0.17 -1.63
N LEU A 359 -11.26 -0.89 -1.56
CA LEU A 359 -11.52 -2.08 -0.74
C LEU A 359 -10.56 -2.20 0.45
N TYR A 360 -9.26 -2.26 0.18
CA TYR A 360 -8.26 -2.52 1.23
C TYR A 360 -7.95 -1.27 2.09
N ASP A 361 -7.21 -1.46 3.19
CA ASP A 361 -6.93 -0.41 4.20
C ASP A 361 -8.18 0.34 4.68
N GLY A 362 -9.28 -0.40 4.76
CA GLY A 362 -10.61 0.10 5.05
C GLY A 362 -11.36 0.50 3.78
N THR A 363 -12.50 -0.14 3.56
CA THR A 363 -13.37 0.16 2.43
C THR A 363 -13.81 1.63 2.44
N ASN A 364 -14.31 2.11 1.30
CA ASN A 364 -14.84 3.47 1.23
C ASN A 364 -16.00 3.72 2.23
N GLU A 365 -16.74 2.68 2.61
CA GLU A 365 -17.76 2.74 3.65
C GLU A 365 -17.14 2.96 5.04
N VAL A 366 -16.01 2.30 5.34
CA VAL A 366 -15.25 2.56 6.57
C VAL A 366 -14.76 4.01 6.59
N GLN A 367 -14.29 4.56 5.46
CA GLN A 367 -13.87 5.96 5.41
C GLN A 367 -15.04 6.91 5.69
N LYS A 368 -16.23 6.65 5.11
CA LYS A 368 -17.45 7.43 5.39
C LYS A 368 -17.84 7.38 6.87
N ILE A 369 -17.72 6.21 7.52
CA ILE A 369 -17.97 6.06 8.96
C ILE A 369 -17.01 6.94 9.77
N LEU A 370 -15.72 6.95 9.43
CA LEU A 370 -14.72 7.74 10.15
C LEU A 370 -14.96 9.25 9.97
N ILE A 371 -15.25 9.69 8.75
CA ILE A 371 -15.62 11.07 8.47
C ILE A 371 -16.86 11.47 9.28
N SER A 372 -17.90 10.62 9.27
CA SER A 372 -19.13 10.88 10.02
C SER A 372 -18.89 11.00 11.53
N ARG A 373 -17.98 10.20 12.10
CA ARG A 373 -17.62 10.27 13.52
C ARG A 373 -16.91 11.57 13.87
N GLU A 374 -15.96 12.01 13.06
CA GLU A 374 -15.26 13.28 13.31
C GLU A 374 -16.21 14.48 13.14
N LEU A 375 -17.16 14.43 12.20
CA LEU A 375 -18.21 15.45 12.07
C LEU A 375 -19.10 15.52 13.32
N ALA A 376 -19.48 14.37 13.88
CA ALA A 376 -20.27 14.30 15.10
C ALA A 376 -19.50 14.79 16.35
N ALA A 377 -18.18 14.66 16.35
CA ALA A 377 -17.31 15.12 17.44
C ALA A 377 -17.10 16.65 17.44
N GLY A 378 -17.62 17.39 16.45
CA GLY A 378 -17.60 18.84 16.44
C GLY A 378 -16.31 19.46 15.88
N TYR A 379 -15.66 18.75 14.95
CA TYR A 379 -14.31 18.94 14.40
C TYR A 379 -13.20 18.22 15.18
#